data_AF-A0A8S9TKP6-F1
#
_entry.id   AF-A0A8S9TKP6-F1
#
_cell.length_a   1.000
_cell.length_b   1.000
_cell.length_c   1.000
_cell.angle_alpha   90.00
_cell.angle_beta   90.00
_cell.angle_gamma   90.00
#
_symmetry.space_group_name_H-M   'P 1'
#
loop_
_entity.id
_entity.type
_entity.pdbx_description
1 polymer ?
#
loop_
_entity_poly.entity_id
_entity_poly.type
_entity_poly.pdbx_seq_one_letter_code
_entity_poly.pdbx_strand_id
1 'polypeptide(L)'
;MDVSVMQVFKKRCRELYVAHHIDNGFSPDPAARRDLITRIVVQAWNEVPAKTIQRGFIRAGIVPSGPRESNGRFRVAKQAQ
;
A
#
# COMPACT_ATOMS: atom_id res chain seq x y z
N MET A 1 -3.92 -7.43 1.88
CA MET A 1 -2.79 -6.94 1.05
C MET A 1 -1.64 -7.93 1.19
N ASP A 2 -0.90 -8.19 0.11
CA ASP A 2 0.17 -9.21 0.11
C ASP A 2 1.23 -8.96 1.20
N VAL A 3 1.78 -10.06 1.73
CA VAL A 3 2.74 -10.01 2.84
C VAL A 3 3.99 -9.20 2.48
N SER A 4 4.48 -9.29 1.24
CA SER A 4 5.68 -8.53 0.83
C SER A 4 5.43 -7.03 0.82
N VAL A 5 4.25 -6.59 0.36
CA VAL A 5 3.81 -5.19 0.40
C VAL A 5 3.73 -4.71 1.85
N MET A 6 3.09 -5.50 2.72
CA MET A 6 2.91 -5.15 4.13
C MET A 6 4.22 -5.12 4.91
N GLN A 7 5.19 -5.99 4.58
CA GLN A 7 6.50 -5.98 5.22
C GLN A 7 7.27 -4.69 4.91
N VAL A 8 7.33 -4.30 3.64
CA VAL A 8 8.00 -3.05 3.22
C VAL A 8 7.33 -1.84 3.87
N PHE A 9 6.01 -1.77 3.81
CA PHE A 9 5.23 -0.70 4.42
C PHE A 9 5.46 -0.58 5.93
N LYS A 10 5.31 -1.67 6.69
CA LYS A 10 5.49 -1.67 8.16
C LYS A 10 6.92 -1.32 8.56
N LYS A 11 7.91 -1.86 7.84
CA LYS A 11 9.32 -1.51 8.06
C LYS A 11 9.51 -0.01 7.93
N ARG A 12 8.95 0.59 6.88
CA ARG A 12 9.12 2.01 6.62
C ARG A 12 8.40 2.92 7.63
N CYS A 13 7.17 2.55 8.03
CA CYS A 13 6.48 3.25 9.13
C CYS A 13 7.32 3.27 10.40
N ARG A 14 7.97 2.15 10.75
CA ARG A 14 8.81 2.06 11.94
C ARG A 14 10.04 2.96 11.84
N GLU A 15 10.73 2.92 10.70
CA GLU A 15 11.91 3.76 10.47
C GLU A 15 11.58 5.26 10.57
N LEU A 16 10.50 5.71 9.93
CA LEU A 16 10.06 7.10 9.98
C LEU A 16 9.64 7.53 11.39
N TYR A 17 8.93 6.66 12.10
CA TYR A 17 8.52 6.93 13.48
C TYR A 17 9.72 7.06 14.41
N VAL A 18 10.69 6.16 14.30
CA VAL A 18 11.93 6.21 15.10
C VAL A 18 12.72 7.46 14.72
N ALA A 19 12.92 7.73 13.44
CA ALA A 19 13.67 8.90 12.98
C ALA A 19 13.07 10.22 13.50
N HIS A 20 11.74 10.36 13.48
CA HIS A 20 11.08 11.54 14.05
C HIS A 20 11.40 11.71 15.54
N HIS A 21 11.36 10.62 16.32
CA HIS A 21 11.57 10.66 17.77
C HIS A 21 13.04 10.68 18.21
N ILE A 22 13.99 10.72 17.28
CA ILE A 22 15.39 11.03 17.61
C ILE A 22 15.48 12.48 18.08
N ASP A 23 14.82 13.40 17.37
CA ASP A 23 14.91 14.84 17.62
C ASP A 23 13.66 15.41 18.32
N ASN A 24 12.55 14.67 18.37
CA ASN A 24 11.26 15.14 18.86
C ASN A 24 10.73 14.28 20.01
N GLY A 25 10.24 14.93 21.06
CA GLY A 25 9.52 14.26 22.14
C GLY A 25 8.10 13.82 21.74
N PHE A 26 7.48 12.98 22.55
CA PHE A 26 6.09 12.58 22.34
C PHE A 26 5.14 13.74 22.66
N SER A 27 4.31 14.16 21.69
CA SER A 27 3.25 15.14 21.97
C SER A 27 2.25 14.58 22.98
N PRO A 28 1.77 15.34 23.99
CA PRO A 28 0.69 14.91 24.87
C PRO A 28 -0.69 15.01 24.20
N ASP A 29 -0.81 15.77 23.10
CA ASP A 29 -2.07 15.98 22.40
C ASP A 29 -2.42 14.79 21.48
N PRO A 30 -3.58 14.14 21.68
CA PRO A 30 -4.04 13.07 20.82
C PRO A 30 -4.22 13.48 19.35
N ALA A 31 -4.59 14.74 19.06
CA ALA A 31 -4.77 15.18 17.67
C ALA A 31 -3.43 15.27 16.95
N ALA A 32 -2.43 15.90 17.54
CA ALA A 32 -1.07 15.96 17.02
C ALA A 32 -0.44 14.57 16.84
N ARG A 33 -0.71 13.62 17.76
CA ARG A 33 -0.27 12.22 17.58
C ARG A 33 -0.88 11.57 16.35
N ARG A 34 -2.20 11.74 16.15
CA ARG A 34 -2.88 11.18 14.97
C ARG A 34 -2.36 11.81 13.68
N ASP A 35 -2.15 13.12 13.66
CA ASP A 35 -1.60 13.84 12.51
C ASP A 35 -0.20 13.34 12.13
N LEU A 36 0.69 13.19 13.13
CA LEU A 36 2.01 12.59 12.92
C LEU A 36 1.93 11.17 12.34
N ILE A 37 1.12 10.30 12.95
CA ILE A 37 0.96 8.91 12.48
C ILE A 37 0.41 8.88 11.05
N THR A 38 -0.57 9.73 10.73
CA THR A 38 -1.12 9.85 9.38
C THR A 38 -0.05 10.27 8.38
N ARG A 39 0.76 11.29 8.67
CA ARG A 39 1.88 11.70 7.80
C ARG A 39 2.87 10.56 7.56
N ILE A 40 3.25 9.85 8.62
CA ILE A 40 4.16 8.70 8.53
C ILE A 40 3.57 7.60 7.65
N VAL A 41 2.29 7.27 7.85
CA VAL A 41 1.58 6.24 7.06
C VAL A 41 1.52 6.63 5.59
N VAL A 42 1.16 7.88 5.28
CA VAL A 42 1.08 8.38 3.90
C VAL A 42 2.46 8.33 3.24
N GLN A 43 3.51 8.81 3.92
CA GLN A 43 4.86 8.78 3.39
C GLN A 43 5.35 7.35 3.18
N ALA A 44 5.22 6.48 4.18
CA ALA A 44 5.61 5.08 4.08
C ALA A 44 4.89 4.36 2.93
N TRP A 45 3.61 4.68 2.70
CA TRP A 45 2.84 4.14 1.58
C TRP A 45 3.39 4.58 0.22
N ASN A 46 3.68 5.88 0.07
CA ASN A 46 4.25 6.43 -1.17
C ASN A 46 5.64 5.85 -1.49
N GLU A 47 6.40 5.45 -0.48
CA GLU A 47 7.72 4.84 -0.65
C GLU A 47 7.66 3.32 -0.95
N VAL A 48 6.49 2.68 -0.87
CA VAL A 48 6.36 1.28 -1.30
C VAL A 48 6.50 1.21 -2.83
N PRO A 49 7.43 0.40 -3.38
CA PRO A 49 7.62 0.33 -4.82
C PRO A 49 6.35 -0.15 -5.54
N ALA A 50 5.97 0.56 -6.61
CA ALA A 50 4.78 0.22 -7.41
C ALA A 50 4.79 -1.23 -7.92
N LYS A 51 5.97 -1.76 -8.27
CA LYS A 51 6.14 -3.17 -8.68
C LYS A 51 5.78 -4.15 -7.55
N THR A 52 6.14 -3.83 -6.31
CA THR A 52 5.80 -4.64 -5.13
C THR A 52 4.30 -4.65 -4.91
N ILE A 53 3.65 -3.49 -5.03
CA ILE A 53 2.19 -3.35 -4.97
C ILE A 53 1.54 -4.23 -6.05
N GLN A 54 1.89 -4.03 -7.32
CA GLN A 54 1.32 -4.80 -8.44
C GLN A 54 1.47 -6.31 -8.25
N ARG A 55 2.68 -6.79 -7.92
CA ARG A 55 2.92 -8.22 -7.65
C ARG A 55 2.08 -8.72 -6.49
N GLY A 56 1.94 -7.92 -5.45
CA GLY A 56 1.12 -8.26 -4.30
C GLY A 56 -0.36 -8.44 -4.65
N PHE A 57 -0.93 -7.51 -5.43
CA PHE A 57 -2.32 -7.63 -5.89
C PHE A 57 -2.53 -8.82 -6.84
N ILE A 58 -1.55 -9.11 -7.72
CA ILE A 58 -1.58 -10.28 -8.61
C ILE A 58 -1.56 -11.57 -7.78
N ARG A 59 -0.63 -11.68 -6.82
CA ARG A 59 -0.49 -12.87 -5.95
C ARG A 59 -1.72 -13.09 -5.06
N ALA A 60 -2.36 -12.01 -4.62
CA ALA A 60 -3.59 -12.08 -3.85
C ALA A 60 -4.83 -12.44 -4.70
N GLY A 61 -4.68 -12.59 -6.03
CA GLY A 61 -5.80 -12.84 -6.94
C GLY A 61 -6.78 -11.67 -7.07
N ILE A 62 -6.38 -10.47 -6.62
CA ILE A 62 -7.23 -9.27 -6.63
C ILE A 62 -7.12 -8.56 -7.97
N VAL A 63 -5.98 -8.64 -8.66
CA VAL A 63 -5.91 -8.18 -10.06
C VAL A 63 -6.62 -9.22 -10.92
N PRO A 64 -7.70 -8.84 -11.63
CA PRO A 64 -8.33 -9.77 -12.55
C PRO A 64 -7.33 -10.17 -13.64
N SER A 65 -7.27 -11.47 -13.91
CA SER A 65 -6.39 -12.10 -14.89
C SER A 65 -7.25 -12.87 -15.89
N GLY A 66 -6.90 -12.79 -17.18
CA GLY A 66 -7.69 -13.42 -18.25
C GLY A 66 -7.42 -12.79 -19.61
N PRO A 67 -7.91 -13.41 -20.70
CA PRO A 67 -7.77 -12.88 -22.05
C PRO A 67 -8.34 -11.47 -22.13
N ARG A 68 -7.57 -10.54 -22.69
CA ARG A 68 -8.00 -9.16 -22.92
C ARG A 68 -8.24 -8.93 -24.40
N GLU A 69 -9.18 -8.05 -24.73
CA GLU A 69 -9.34 -7.50 -26.06
C GLU A 69 -8.26 -6.46 -26.36
N SER A 70 -8.15 -6.00 -27.60
CA SER A 70 -7.19 -4.98 -28.04
C SER A 70 -7.33 -3.64 -27.29
N ASN A 71 -8.51 -3.35 -26.74
CA ASN A 71 -8.80 -2.19 -25.90
C ASN A 71 -8.43 -2.39 -24.41
N GLY A 72 -7.85 -3.54 -24.04
CA GLY A 72 -7.43 -3.86 -22.68
C GLY A 72 -8.52 -4.34 -21.72
N ARG A 73 -9.79 -4.42 -22.15
CA ARG A 73 -10.90 -5.00 -21.35
C ARG A 73 -10.84 -6.53 -21.37
N PHE A 74 -11.37 -7.17 -20.33
CA PHE A 74 -11.48 -8.63 -20.32
C PHE A 74 -12.46 -9.11 -21.38
N ARG A 75 -12.09 -10.18 -22.07
CA ARG A 75 -12.98 -10.90 -22.98
C ARG A 75 -14.04 -11.60 -22.12
N VAL A 76 -15.28 -11.13 -22.18
CA VAL A 76 -16.43 -11.77 -21.51
C VAL A 76 -17.08 -12.71 -22.53
N ALA A 77 -17.24 -13.99 -22.20
CA ALA A 77 -18.06 -14.87 -23.03
C ALA A 77 -19.51 -14.34 -23.00
N LYS A 78 -20.13 -14.14 -24.17
CA LYS A 78 -21.57 -13.85 -24.24
C LYS A 78 -22.32 -14.96 -23.50
N GLN A 79 -23.14 -14.59 -22.51
CA GLN A 79 -24.05 -15.54 -21.89
C GLN A 79 -24.93 -16.13 -22.99
N ALA A 80 -24.93 -17.46 -23.13
CA ALA A 80 -25.84 -18.15 -24.02
C ALA A 80 -27.26 -17.88 -23.56
N GLN A 81 -28.09 -17.42 -24.50
CA GLN A 81 -29.50 -17.09 -24.31
C GLN A 81 -30.36 -18.33 -24.49
#